data_AF-A0A7S0ZFA9-F1
#
_entry.id   AF-A0A7S0ZFA9-F1
#
_cell.length_a   1.000
_cell.length_b   1.000
_cell.length_c   1.000
_cell.angle_alpha   90.00
_cell.angle_beta   90.00
_cell.angle_gamma   90.00
#
_symmetry.space_group_name_H-M   'P 1'
#
loop_
_entity.id
_entity.type
_entity.pdbx_description
1 polymer ?
#
loop_
_entity_poly.entity_id
_entity_poly.type
_entity_poly.pdbx_seq_one_letter_code
_entity_poly.pdbx_strand_id
1 'polypeptide(L)'
;MASGGEGTEEKFSETVEMLALHETEAIFKEIVDRPCMHMTSMCPDKCKHGGSWAVFDIVEYKNYSKPGQYGSEKQKQHHLKLNEQPEDVLLTIQSLKENDKVILNWRHDYVSRTHEPSGGVSKFPRHPVTKLEKI
;
A
#
# COMPACT_ATOMS: atom_id res chain seq x y z
N MET A 1 31.66 20.63 26.27
CA MET A 1 32.31 19.74 25.30
C MET A 1 31.81 18.34 25.55
N ALA A 2 31.39 17.66 24.46
CA ALA A 2 30.97 16.26 24.34
C ALA A 2 29.75 15.83 25.20
N SER A 3 28.78 15.07 24.71
CA SER A 3 28.87 14.01 23.68
C SER A 3 27.60 13.97 22.83
N GLY A 4 27.78 13.90 21.52
CA GLY A 4 26.71 13.56 20.58
C GLY A 4 26.33 12.10 20.77
N GLY A 5 25.02 11.82 20.83
CA GLY A 5 24.51 10.47 20.66
C GLY A 5 24.68 10.08 19.21
N GLU A 6 25.67 9.25 18.93
CA GLU A 6 25.82 8.54 17.67
C GLU A 6 24.59 7.67 17.47
N GLY A 7 23.73 8.06 16.51
CA GLY A 7 22.65 7.22 16.04
C GLY A 7 23.27 5.99 15.39
N THR A 8 23.18 4.84 16.05
CA THR A 8 23.40 3.55 15.40
C THR A 8 22.45 3.46 14.21
N GLU A 9 23.00 3.52 12.99
CA GLU A 9 22.27 3.18 11.78
C GLU A 9 21.79 1.75 11.92
N GLU A 10 20.53 1.57 12.32
CA GLU A 10 19.88 0.26 12.30
C GLU A 10 19.86 -0.21 10.85
N LYS A 11 20.64 -1.25 10.58
CA LYS A 11 20.72 -1.84 9.25
C LYS A 11 19.64 -2.91 9.15
N PHE A 12 18.84 -2.84 8.11
CA PHE A 12 17.82 -3.84 7.84
C PHE A 12 18.07 -4.50 6.48
N SER A 13 17.83 -5.81 6.40
CA SER A 13 17.72 -6.52 5.12
C SER A 13 16.27 -6.92 4.87
N GLU A 14 15.74 -6.61 3.67
CA GLU A 14 14.39 -6.98 3.27
C GLU A 14 14.43 -8.07 2.20
N THR A 15 13.66 -9.14 2.42
CA THR A 15 13.31 -10.10 1.37
C THR A 15 11.82 -9.94 1.04
N VAL A 16 11.50 -9.97 -0.26
CA VAL A 16 10.16 -9.72 -0.78
C VAL A 16 9.70 -10.96 -1.54
N GLU A 17 8.58 -11.54 -1.10
CA GLU A 17 7.93 -12.66 -1.80
C GLU A 17 6.61 -12.16 -2.40
N MET A 18 6.43 -12.32 -3.72
CA MET A 18 5.18 -11.95 -4.40
C MET A 18 4.15 -13.06 -4.18
N LEU A 19 3.08 -12.74 -3.45
CA LEU A 19 1.98 -13.66 -3.17
C LEU A 19 0.86 -13.58 -4.20
N ALA A 20 0.58 -12.38 -4.71
CA ALA A 20 -0.41 -12.19 -5.78
C ALA A 20 -0.06 -11.01 -6.69
N LEU A 21 -0.43 -11.14 -7.95
CA LEU A 21 -0.40 -10.08 -8.96
C LEU A 21 -1.83 -9.79 -9.42
N HIS A 22 -2.20 -8.52 -9.44
CA HIS A 22 -3.48 -8.04 -9.92
C HIS A 22 -3.22 -7.02 -11.03
N GLU A 23 -3.68 -7.32 -12.25
CA GLU A 23 -3.70 -6.37 -13.35
C GLU A 23 -5.13 -6.18 -13.80
N THR A 24 -5.63 -4.95 -13.66
CA THR A 24 -7.07 -4.69 -13.77
C THR A 24 -7.39 -3.44 -14.55
N GLU A 25 -8.58 -3.44 -15.14
CA GLU A 25 -9.30 -2.22 -15.49
C GLU A 25 -10.27 -1.91 -14.35
N ALA A 26 -10.21 -0.68 -13.86
CA ALA A 26 -11.03 -0.21 -12.76
C ALA A 26 -11.67 1.14 -13.08
N ILE A 27 -12.76 1.44 -12.39
CA ILE A 27 -13.42 2.73 -12.42
C ILE A 27 -13.12 3.44 -11.11
N PHE A 28 -12.57 4.64 -11.19
CA PHE A 28 -12.43 5.50 -10.03
C PHE A 28 -13.81 5.95 -9.54
N LYS A 29 -14.08 5.71 -8.26
CA LYS A 29 -15.30 6.18 -7.60
C LYS A 29 -15.05 7.51 -6.93
N GLU A 30 -14.36 7.48 -5.80
CA GLU A 30 -14.25 8.65 -4.95
C GLU A 30 -13.03 8.56 -4.04
N ILE A 31 -12.70 9.67 -3.38
CA ILE A 31 -11.75 9.72 -2.28
C ILE A 31 -12.55 9.82 -0.98
N VAL A 32 -12.43 8.81 -0.12
CA VAL A 32 -13.06 8.80 1.19
C VAL A 32 -12.03 9.05 2.28
N ASP A 33 -12.31 9.97 3.20
CA ASP A 33 -11.51 10.11 4.42
C ASP A 33 -12.05 9.15 5.49
N ARG A 34 -11.18 8.33 6.07
CA ARG A 34 -11.53 7.39 7.14
C ARG A 34 -10.81 7.77 8.43
N PRO A 35 -11.54 8.02 9.54
CA PRO A 35 -10.90 8.34 10.82
C PRO A 35 -10.22 7.11 11.44
N CYS A 36 -9.16 7.34 12.22
CA CYS A 36 -8.35 6.32 12.91
C CYS A 36 -9.11 5.53 14.01
N MET A 37 -10.41 5.77 14.21
CA MET A 37 -11.29 5.25 15.29
C MET A 37 -10.78 5.44 16.73
N HIS A 38 -9.64 6.10 16.94
CA HIS A 38 -9.09 6.50 18.25
C HIS A 38 -8.92 5.36 19.27
N MET A 39 -8.70 4.13 18.80
CA MET A 39 -8.62 2.94 19.66
C MET A 39 -7.23 2.69 20.27
N THR A 40 -6.23 3.54 20.01
CA THR A 40 -4.88 3.42 20.57
C THR A 40 -4.43 4.72 21.23
N SER A 41 -3.55 4.63 22.22
CA SER A 41 -2.97 5.79 22.91
C SER A 41 -2.12 6.71 22.02
N MET A 42 -1.87 6.31 20.76
CA MET A 42 -1.13 7.09 19.77
C MET A 42 -2.05 7.92 18.86
N CYS A 43 -3.37 7.75 18.95
CA CYS A 43 -4.32 8.57 18.21
C CYS A 43 -4.47 9.96 18.87
N PRO A 44 -4.78 11.02 18.10
CA PRO A 44 -4.97 11.06 16.65
C PRO A 44 -3.67 11.29 15.85
N ASP A 45 -2.70 12.03 16.40
CA ASP A 45 -1.61 12.62 15.62
C ASP A 45 -0.50 11.64 15.23
N LYS A 46 -0.31 10.57 16.02
CA LYS A 46 0.83 9.64 15.86
C LYS A 46 0.44 8.27 15.30
N CYS A 47 -0.84 7.94 15.19
CA CYS A 47 -1.28 6.61 14.75
C CYS A 47 -1.13 6.40 13.24
N LYS A 48 -1.30 7.45 12.41
CA LYS A 48 -1.37 7.38 10.93
C LYS A 48 -2.32 6.27 10.38
N HIS A 49 -3.25 5.74 11.18
CA HIS A 49 -4.20 4.72 10.71
C HIS A 49 -5.38 5.33 9.96
N GLY A 50 -5.73 6.59 10.25
CA GLY A 50 -6.70 7.35 9.48
C GLY A 50 -6.11 7.98 8.21
N GLY A 51 -6.99 8.61 7.42
CA GLY A 51 -6.63 9.42 6.27
C GLY A 51 -7.45 9.11 5.02
N SER A 52 -7.02 9.66 3.89
CA SER A 52 -7.70 9.57 2.61
C SER A 52 -7.43 8.26 1.88
N TRP A 53 -8.49 7.67 1.32
CA TRP A 53 -8.46 6.44 0.53
C TRP A 53 -9.13 6.68 -0.81
N ALA A 54 -8.47 6.32 -1.89
CA ALA A 54 -9.09 6.24 -3.21
C ALA A 54 -9.80 4.90 -3.37
N VAL A 55 -11.06 4.95 -3.81
CA VAL A 55 -11.91 3.78 -4.03
C VAL A 55 -12.03 3.52 -5.52
N PHE A 56 -11.72 2.28 -5.91
CA PHE A 56 -11.80 1.83 -7.30
C PHE A 56 -12.70 0.60 -7.41
N ASP A 57 -13.68 0.64 -8.30
CA ASP A 57 -14.48 -0.53 -8.65
C ASP A 57 -13.79 -1.29 -9.78
N ILE A 58 -13.48 -2.56 -9.55
CA ILE A 58 -12.80 -3.41 -10.54
C ILE A 58 -13.83 -3.85 -11.58
N VAL A 59 -13.62 -3.41 -12.82
CA VAL A 59 -14.45 -3.79 -13.97
C VAL A 59 -14.04 -5.16 -14.47
N GLU A 60 -12.73 -5.35 -14.69
CA GLU A 60 -12.19 -6.58 -15.25
C GLU A 60 -10.76 -6.85 -14.77
N TYR A 61 -10.44 -8.12 -14.58
CA TYR A 61 -9.06 -8.58 -14.41
C TYR A 61 -8.47 -8.94 -15.76
N LYS A 62 -7.48 -8.16 -16.23
CA LYS A 62 -6.67 -8.51 -17.40
C LYS A 62 -5.74 -9.67 -17.10
N ASN A 63 -5.16 -9.66 -15.91
CA ASN A 63 -4.29 -10.72 -15.45
C ASN A 63 -4.43 -10.89 -13.94
N TYR A 64 -4.34 -12.13 -13.50
CA TYR A 64 -4.34 -12.46 -12.09
C TYR A 64 -3.48 -13.69 -11.88
N SER A 65 -2.46 -13.56 -11.04
CA SER A 65 -1.59 -14.67 -10.68
C SER A 65 -1.51 -14.78 -9.16
N LYS A 66 -1.69 -15.99 -8.66
CA LYS A 66 -1.53 -16.34 -7.24
C LYS A 66 -0.76 -17.67 -7.20
N PRO A 67 0.58 -17.64 -7.21
CA PRO A 67 1.40 -18.85 -7.33
C PRO A 67 1.33 -19.77 -6.12
N GLY A 68 0.94 -19.24 -4.95
CA GLY A 68 0.87 -19.98 -3.69
C GLY A 68 -0.53 -20.04 -3.08
N GLN A 69 -0.63 -20.62 -1.88
CA GLN A 69 -1.87 -20.66 -1.10
C GLN A 69 -2.24 -19.29 -0.53
N TYR A 70 -1.23 -18.48 -0.21
CA TYR A 70 -1.37 -17.16 0.40
C TYR A 70 -1.46 -16.05 -0.65
N GLY A 71 -1.94 -14.88 -0.25
CA GLY A 71 -2.16 -13.73 -1.12
C GLY A 71 -3.63 -13.38 -1.32
N SER A 72 -3.87 -12.18 -1.85
CA SER A 72 -5.22 -11.64 -2.04
C SER A 72 -5.96 -12.35 -3.17
N GLU A 73 -7.23 -12.63 -2.93
CA GLU A 73 -8.15 -13.10 -3.97
C GLU A 73 -8.60 -11.96 -4.87
N LYS A 74 -9.29 -12.27 -5.97
CA LYS A 74 -9.93 -11.26 -6.81
C LYS A 74 -10.96 -10.47 -5.99
N GLN A 75 -10.87 -9.16 -6.05
CA GLN A 75 -11.75 -8.23 -5.37
C GLN A 75 -12.62 -7.48 -6.38
N LYS A 76 -13.85 -7.13 -5.97
CA LYS A 76 -14.75 -6.25 -6.74
C LYS A 76 -14.42 -4.78 -6.57
N GLN A 77 -13.78 -4.42 -5.46
CA GLN A 77 -13.42 -3.06 -5.12
C GLN A 77 -12.03 -3.08 -4.49
N HIS A 78 -11.21 -2.10 -4.84
CA HIS A 78 -9.88 -1.90 -4.28
C HIS A 78 -9.83 -0.54 -3.58
N HIS A 79 -9.31 -0.52 -2.35
CA HIS A 79 -9.12 0.69 -1.56
C HIS A 79 -7.64 0.99 -1.46
N LEU A 80 -7.23 2.15 -1.96
CA LEU A 80 -5.84 2.58 -1.96
C LEU A 80 -5.64 3.73 -0.98
N LYS A 81 -4.83 3.51 0.06
CA LYS A 81 -4.53 4.53 1.06
C LYS A 81 -3.51 5.53 0.52
N LEU A 82 -3.91 6.79 0.38
CA LEU A 82 -3.10 7.83 -0.28
C LEU A 82 -1.82 8.16 0.49
N ASN A 83 -1.86 8.18 1.83
CA ASN A 83 -0.70 8.51 2.65
C ASN A 83 0.49 7.54 2.54
N GLU A 84 0.31 6.39 1.87
CA GLU A 84 1.33 5.35 1.68
C GLU A 84 1.79 5.24 0.22
N GLN A 85 1.23 6.05 -0.68
CA GLN A 85 1.56 6.03 -2.10
C GLN A 85 2.64 7.05 -2.47
N PRO A 86 3.43 6.76 -3.51
CA PRO A 86 4.39 7.73 -4.04
C PRO A 86 3.67 8.90 -4.73
N GLU A 87 4.38 10.02 -4.88
CA GLU A 87 3.81 11.27 -5.39
C GLU A 87 3.22 11.15 -6.79
N ASP A 88 3.80 10.33 -7.66
CA ASP A 88 3.30 10.09 -9.02
C ASP A 88 1.90 9.45 -9.03
N VAL A 89 1.67 8.46 -8.16
CA VAL A 89 0.36 7.83 -7.99
C VAL A 89 -0.64 8.85 -7.43
N LEU A 90 -0.21 9.68 -6.48
CA LEU A 90 -1.06 10.72 -5.89
C LEU A 90 -1.49 11.78 -6.92
N LEU A 91 -0.59 12.21 -7.79
CA LEU A 91 -0.90 13.17 -8.85
C LEU A 91 -1.89 12.58 -9.85
N THR A 92 -1.71 11.32 -10.24
CA THR A 92 -2.68 10.64 -11.10
C THR A 92 -4.06 10.61 -10.45
N ILE A 93 -4.16 10.18 -9.18
CA ILE A 93 -5.44 10.09 -8.47
C ILE A 93 -6.12 11.46 -8.36
N GLN A 94 -5.39 12.51 -8.04
CA GLN A 94 -5.93 13.87 -7.95
C GLN A 94 -6.46 14.39 -9.29
N SER A 95 -5.96 13.87 -10.42
CA SER A 95 -6.45 14.22 -11.75
C SER A 95 -7.70 13.44 -12.18
N LEU A 96 -8.02 12.33 -11.50
CA LEU A 96 -9.18 11.49 -11.80
C LEU A 96 -10.48 12.12 -11.34
N LYS A 97 -11.52 11.95 -12.16
CA LYS A 97 -12.91 12.28 -11.85
C LYS A 97 -13.70 11.00 -11.63
N GLU A 98 -14.76 11.09 -10.83
CA GLU A 98 -15.69 9.97 -10.65
C GLU A 98 -16.13 9.39 -12.02
N ASN A 99 -16.14 8.07 -12.12
CA ASN A 99 -16.41 7.29 -13.32
C ASN A 99 -15.29 7.25 -14.37
N ASP A 100 -14.12 7.86 -14.12
CA ASP A 100 -12.95 7.67 -14.99
C ASP A 100 -12.49 6.21 -14.96
N LYS A 101 -12.20 5.67 -16.15
CA LYS A 101 -11.59 4.35 -16.30
C LYS A 101 -10.08 4.45 -16.18
N VAL A 102 -9.50 3.50 -15.47
CA VAL A 102 -8.06 3.42 -15.23
C VAL A 102 -7.55 1.99 -15.39
N ILE A 103 -6.29 1.86 -15.79
CA ILE A 103 -5.51 0.65 -15.52
C ILE A 103 -5.00 0.77 -14.10
N LEU A 104 -5.36 -0.19 -13.25
CA LEU A 104 -4.89 -0.29 -11.88
C LEU A 104 -4.25 -1.65 -11.68
N ASN A 105 -2.93 -1.65 -11.47
CA ASN A 105 -2.16 -2.85 -11.18
C ASN A 105 -1.49 -2.73 -9.82
N TRP A 106 -1.59 -3.79 -9.04
CA TRP A 106 -0.93 -3.89 -7.75
C TRP A 106 -0.45 -5.31 -7.48
N ARG A 107 0.47 -5.43 -6.52
CA ARG A 107 0.91 -6.71 -6.00
C ARG A 107 0.45 -6.89 -4.56
N HIS A 108 0.36 -8.14 -4.13
CA HIS A 108 0.37 -8.50 -2.73
C HIS A 108 1.73 -9.12 -2.47
N ASP A 109 2.62 -8.36 -1.84
CA ASP A 109 3.95 -8.81 -1.46
C ASP A 109 4.00 -9.10 0.03
N TYR A 110 4.74 -10.15 0.41
CA TYR A 110 5.05 -10.45 1.78
C TYR A 110 6.52 -10.09 2.05
N VAL A 111 6.72 -9.07 2.89
CA VAL A 111 8.05 -8.54 3.18
C VAL A 111 8.52 -9.11 4.51
N SER A 112 9.71 -9.73 4.49
CA SER A 112 10.43 -10.13 5.70
C SER A 112 11.61 -9.18 5.89
N ARG A 113 11.58 -8.38 6.95
CA ARG A 113 12.63 -7.45 7.32
C ARG A 113 13.40 -8.01 8.52
N THR A 114 14.70 -8.24 8.34
CA THR A 114 15.62 -8.66 9.40
C THR A 114 16.38 -7.44 9.91
N HIS A 115 16.45 -7.29 11.23
CA HIS A 115 17.07 -6.18 11.93
C HIS A 115 18.47 -6.60 12.39
N GLU A 116 19.50 -5.87 11.98
CA GLU A 116 20.89 -6.12 12.39
C GLU A 116 21.35 -5.04 13.38
N PRO A 117 22.08 -5.39 14.46
CA PRO A 117 22.61 -6.72 14.81
C PRO A 117 21.65 -7.56 15.67
N SER A 118 20.46 -7.05 16.00
CA SER A 118 19.54 -7.68 16.97
C SER A 118 18.99 -9.05 16.53
N GLY A 119 19.02 -9.34 15.23
CA GLY A 119 18.50 -10.58 14.64
C GLY A 119 16.97 -10.68 14.63
N GLY A 120 16.27 -9.61 15.03
CA GLY A 120 14.81 -9.57 15.03
C GLY A 120 14.27 -9.65 13.61
N VAL A 121 13.21 -10.43 13.39
CA VAL A 121 12.54 -10.53 12.09
C VAL A 121 11.12 -10.00 12.21
N SER A 122 10.81 -8.94 11.48
CA SER A 122 9.45 -8.42 11.31
C SER A 122 8.92 -8.80 9.94
N LYS A 123 7.67 -9.25 9.87
CA LYS A 123 7.02 -9.64 8.62
C LYS A 123 5.71 -8.88 8.45
N PHE A 124 5.46 -8.36 7.26
CA PHE A 124 4.25 -7.59 6.98
C PHE A 124 3.85 -7.67 5.50
N PRO A 125 2.55 -7.62 5.20
CA PRO A 125 2.09 -7.49 3.83
C PRO A 125 2.36 -6.08 3.31
N ARG A 126 2.69 -5.97 2.03
CA ARG A 126 2.82 -4.72 1.29
C ARG A 126 1.99 -4.83 0.02
N HIS A 127 1.25 -3.77 -0.31
CA HIS A 127 0.41 -3.73 -1.51
C HIS A 127 0.87 -2.62 -2.46
N PRO A 128 2.05 -2.75 -3.10
CA PRO A 128 2.55 -1.70 -3.96
C PRO A 128 1.71 -1.62 -5.24
N VAL A 129 1.31 -0.39 -5.60
CA VAL A 129 0.77 -0.09 -6.93
C VAL A 129 1.94 -0.12 -7.90
N THR A 130 1.87 -1.00 -8.89
CA THR A 130 2.89 -1.12 -9.93
C THR A 130 2.53 -0.30 -11.16
N LYS A 131 1.25 0.02 -11.35
CA LYS A 131 0.77 0.82 -12.48
C LYS A 131 -0.56 1.49 -12.13
N LEU A 132 -0.66 2.80 -12.37
CA LEU A 132 -1.91 3.54 -12.34
C LEU A 132 -1.93 4.58 -13.46
N GLU A 133 -2.80 4.37 -14.45
CA GLU A 133 -2.92 5.27 -15.61
C GLU A 133 -4.38 5.38 -16.05
N LYS A 134 -4.79 6.57 -16.49
CA LYS A 134 -6.12 6.79 -17.07
C LYS A 134 -6.20 6.26 -18.50
N ILE A 135 -7.35 5.69 -18.87
CA ILE A 135 -7.66 5.17 -20.22
C ILE A 135 -8.66 6.07 -20.93
#